data_AF-A0A6N7VJT3-F1
#
_entry.id   AF-A0A6N7VJT3-F1
#
_cell.length_a   1.000
_cell.length_b   1.000
_cell.length_c   1.000
_cell.angle_alpha   90.00
_cell.angle_beta   90.00
_cell.angle_gamma   90.00
#
_symmetry.space_group_name_H-M   'P 1'
#
loop_
_entity.id
_entity.type
_entity.pdbx_description
1 polymer ?
#
loop_
_entity_poly.entity_id
_entity_poly.type
_entity_poly.pdbx_seq_one_letter_code
_entity_poly.pdbx_strand_id
1 'polypeptide(L)'
;MNFKALQKKSKKTERKEGATAIKQKDGSLKMVRKYKRKKRYGHSIKNRSPGLMQADLKTKATQYGIPYYEIDIHQYRASQLHHDTGEYIKPTLSERFKTIEGCKVQRDLYSAFLICHTDDTLTAPDFKACHLDFPHFVKMQDTLILNLKKCGRTMKSCFGF
;
A
#
# COMPACT_ATOMS: atom_id res chain seq x y z
N MET A 1 3.90 22.54 -3.00
CA MET A 1 3.13 22.54 -1.73
C MET A 1 4.07 22.46 -0.54
N ASN A 2 3.79 23.16 0.58
CA ASN A 2 4.64 23.10 1.78
C ASN A 2 4.17 22.01 2.76
N PHE A 3 4.72 20.79 2.62
CA PHE A 3 4.34 19.64 3.46
C PHE A 3 4.62 19.86 4.96
N LYS A 4 5.67 20.60 5.31
CA LYS A 4 5.96 20.97 6.72
C LYS A 4 4.87 21.85 7.32
N ALA A 5 4.27 22.75 6.54
CA ALA A 5 3.15 23.57 6.99
C ALA A 5 1.88 22.72 7.21
N LEU A 6 1.60 21.76 6.31
CA LEU A 6 0.48 20.82 6.42
C LEU A 6 0.63 19.84 7.59
N GLN A 7 1.86 19.61 8.06
CA GLN A 7 2.11 18.78 9.23
C GLN A 7 1.68 19.44 10.56
N LYS A 8 1.53 20.76 10.61
CA LYS A 8 1.18 21.46 11.85
C LYS A 8 -0.29 21.18 12.22
N LYS A 9 -0.51 20.80 13.47
CA LYS A 9 -1.86 20.64 14.04
C LYS A 9 -2.56 22.00 14.08
N SER A 10 -3.84 22.04 13.70
CA SER A 10 -4.63 23.26 13.83
C SER A 10 -4.64 23.74 15.29
N LYS A 11 -4.27 25.00 15.52
CA LYS A 11 -4.29 25.62 16.85
C LYS A 11 -5.68 26.09 17.25
N LYS A 12 -6.53 26.42 16.27
CA LYS A 12 -7.89 26.94 16.47
C LYS A 12 -8.78 25.91 17.16
N THR A 13 -9.47 26.35 18.22
CA THR A 13 -10.43 25.53 18.96
C THR A 13 -11.82 26.05 18.62
N GLU A 14 -12.66 25.21 18.01
CA GLU A 14 -14.02 25.59 17.59
C GLU A 14 -15.05 24.67 18.27
N ARG A 15 -16.25 25.19 18.58
CA ARG A 15 -17.38 24.37 19.02
C ARG A 15 -18.15 23.84 17.80
N LYS A 16 -18.77 22.67 17.95
CA LYS A 16 -19.76 22.19 16.98
C LYS A 16 -21.05 23.00 17.13
N GLU A 17 -21.76 23.21 16.03
CA GLU A 17 -23.03 23.95 16.01
C GLU A 17 -24.15 23.18 16.73
N GLY A 18 -24.23 21.87 16.49
CA GLY A 18 -25.18 20.97 17.14
C GLY A 18 -24.84 20.66 18.60
N ALA A 19 -25.85 20.72 19.46
CA ALA A 19 -25.76 20.23 20.83
C ALA A 19 -25.90 18.70 20.87
N THR A 20 -25.12 18.05 21.73
CA THR A 20 -25.16 16.59 21.94
C THR A 20 -25.58 16.29 23.36
N ALA A 21 -26.50 15.34 23.55
CA ALA A 21 -26.90 14.85 24.85
C ALA A 21 -25.78 13.97 25.44
N ILE A 22 -25.43 14.20 26.70
CA ILE A 22 -24.48 13.39 27.47
C ILE A 22 -25.21 12.92 28.73
N LYS A 23 -25.18 11.61 29.01
CA LYS A 23 -25.70 11.04 30.26
C LYS A 23 -24.75 11.37 31.41
N GLN A 24 -25.29 11.92 32.49
CA GLN A 24 -24.58 12.13 33.74
C GLN A 24 -24.67 10.88 34.64
N LYS A 25 -23.87 10.83 35.71
CA LYS A 25 -23.82 9.65 36.61
C LYS A 25 -25.14 9.42 37.34
N ASP A 26 -25.86 10.50 37.57
CA ASP A 26 -27.21 10.67 38.11
C ASP A 26 -28.32 10.32 37.10
N GLY A 27 -27.98 9.83 35.90
CA GLY A 27 -28.94 9.41 34.88
C GLY A 27 -29.57 10.54 34.06
N SER A 28 -29.41 11.80 34.48
CA SER A 28 -29.91 12.98 33.77
C SER A 28 -29.19 13.20 32.42
N LEU A 29 -29.90 13.76 31.43
CA LEU A 29 -29.34 14.12 30.14
C LEU A 29 -28.97 15.61 30.11
N LYS A 30 -27.69 15.90 29.83
CA LYS A 30 -27.20 17.28 29.68
C LYS A 30 -26.87 17.57 28.22
N MET A 31 -27.45 18.65 27.68
CA MET A 31 -27.12 19.12 26.34
C MET A 31 -25.83 19.94 26.36
N VAL A 32 -24.80 19.45 25.66
CA VAL A 32 -23.49 20.12 25.58
C VAL A 32 -23.08 20.26 24.12
N ARG A 33 -22.63 21.46 23.73
CA ARG A 33 -21.92 21.68 22.45
C ARG A 33 -20.47 21.22 22.57
N LYS A 34 -20.18 20.03 22.04
CA LYS A 34 -18.81 19.48 22.02
C LYS A 34 -17.88 20.32 21.14
N TYR A 35 -16.60 20.36 21.51
CA TYR A 35 -15.56 20.94 20.65
C TYR A 35 -15.32 20.09 19.39
N LYS A 36 -15.05 20.74 18.25
CA LYS A 36 -14.57 20.06 17.03
C LYS A 36 -13.18 19.46 17.30
N ARG A 37 -12.92 18.25 16.77
CA ARG A 37 -11.57 17.68 16.80
C ARG A 37 -10.64 18.56 15.96
N LYS A 38 -9.51 18.98 16.54
CA LYS A 38 -8.44 19.66 15.80
C LYS A 38 -7.92 18.73 14.71
N LYS A 39 -7.90 19.19 13.46
CA LYS A 39 -7.37 18.42 12.33
C LYS A 39 -5.89 18.06 12.58
N ARG A 40 -5.54 16.77 12.41
CA ARG A 40 -4.21 16.19 12.69
C ARG A 40 -3.60 15.57 11.42
N TYR A 41 -3.49 16.34 10.34
CA TYR A 41 -2.92 15.79 9.10
C TYR A 41 -1.43 15.43 9.24
N GLY A 42 -0.69 16.05 10.17
CA GLY A 42 0.76 15.84 10.25
C GLY A 42 1.24 14.47 10.64
N HIS A 43 0.52 13.73 11.49
CA HIS A 43 0.94 12.36 11.79
C HIS A 43 0.81 11.45 10.55
N SER A 44 -0.30 11.59 9.81
CA SER A 44 -0.52 10.85 8.57
C SER A 44 0.42 11.30 7.45
N ILE A 45 0.64 12.60 7.25
CA ILE A 45 1.56 13.13 6.23
C ILE A 45 3.01 12.73 6.55
N LYS A 46 3.41 12.72 7.83
CA LYS A 46 4.75 12.27 8.24
C LYS A 46 4.96 10.77 8.01
N ASN A 47 3.95 9.95 8.31
CA ASN A 47 4.11 8.48 8.31
C ASN A 47 3.59 7.78 7.04
N ARG A 48 2.81 8.47 6.19
CA ARG A 48 2.10 7.90 5.03
C ARG A 48 2.16 8.86 3.84
N SER A 49 3.37 9.26 3.42
CA SER A 49 3.58 10.06 2.20
C SER A 49 4.24 9.21 1.10
N PRO A 50 3.49 8.33 0.43
CA PRO A 50 4.03 7.52 -0.67
C PRO A 50 4.56 8.40 -1.81
N GLY A 51 3.89 9.52 -2.12
CA GLY A 51 4.35 10.45 -3.15
C GLY A 51 5.69 11.12 -2.83
N LEU A 52 5.94 11.46 -1.56
CA LEU A 52 7.26 12.00 -1.16
C LEU A 52 8.35 10.93 -1.27
N MET A 53 8.04 9.69 -0.83
CA MET A 53 8.98 8.57 -0.96
C MET A 53 9.32 8.27 -2.41
N GLN A 54 8.34 8.32 -3.33
CA GLN A 54 8.55 8.17 -4.77
C GLN A 54 9.40 9.32 -5.34
N ALA A 55 9.13 10.56 -4.94
CA ALA A 55 9.92 11.72 -5.37
C ALA A 55 11.38 11.62 -4.90
N ASP A 56 11.60 11.30 -3.62
CA ASP A 56 12.94 11.12 -3.05
C ASP A 56 13.68 9.96 -3.75
N LEU A 57 12.98 8.86 -4.05
CA LEU A 57 13.54 7.71 -4.76
C LEU A 57 13.97 8.10 -6.19
N LYS A 58 13.11 8.83 -6.92
CA LYS A 58 13.40 9.33 -8.26
C LYS A 58 14.61 10.26 -8.25
N THR A 59 14.66 11.22 -7.34
CA THR A 59 15.80 12.14 -7.19
C THR A 59 17.11 11.39 -6.93
N LYS A 60 17.10 10.40 -6.03
CA LYS A 60 18.29 9.59 -5.74
C LYS A 60 18.69 8.73 -6.94
N ALA A 61 17.75 8.07 -7.61
CA ALA A 61 18.04 7.27 -8.80
C ALA A 61 18.74 8.12 -9.86
N THR A 62 18.20 9.30 -10.18
CA THR A 62 18.81 10.25 -11.12
C THR A 62 20.21 10.70 -10.66
N GLN A 63 20.40 10.99 -9.38
CA GLN A 63 21.71 11.40 -8.83
C GLN A 63 22.80 10.34 -9.06
N TYR A 64 22.46 9.06 -8.98
CA TYR A 64 23.39 7.94 -9.19
C TYR A 64 23.39 7.39 -10.62
N GLY A 65 22.69 8.03 -11.56
CA GLY A 65 22.57 7.56 -12.94
C GLY A 65 21.79 6.24 -13.09
N ILE A 66 20.98 5.87 -12.09
CA ILE A 66 20.12 4.68 -12.14
C ILE A 66 18.83 5.05 -12.89
N PRO A 67 18.44 4.27 -13.91
CA PRO A 67 17.20 4.54 -14.63
C PRO A 67 15.98 4.35 -13.71
N TYR A 68 14.99 5.20 -13.88
CA TYR A 68 13.74 5.18 -13.11
C TYR A 68 12.56 5.22 -14.08
N TYR A 69 11.71 4.19 -14.00
CA TYR A 69 10.55 4.02 -14.85
C TYR A 69 9.26 4.09 -14.02
N GLU A 70 8.23 4.70 -14.58
CA GLU A 70 6.89 4.77 -14.00
C GLU A 70 5.93 3.99 -14.90
N ILE A 71 5.20 3.04 -14.32
CA ILE A 71 4.19 2.26 -15.04
C ILE A 71 2.83 2.97 -15.02
N ASP A 72 2.00 2.73 -16.03
CA ASP A 72 0.60 3.14 -15.97
C ASP A 72 -0.18 2.21 -15.03
N ILE A 73 -0.38 2.65 -13.80
CA ILE A 73 -1.07 1.86 -12.75
C ILE A 73 -2.53 1.53 -13.10
N HIS A 74 -3.19 2.34 -13.94
CA HIS A 74 -4.59 2.16 -14.28
C HIS A 74 -4.77 1.09 -15.35
N GLN A 75 -3.84 1.01 -16.29
CA GLN A 75 -3.80 -0.04 -17.30
C GLN A 75 -3.21 -1.33 -16.73
N TYR A 76 -2.05 -1.24 -16.08
CA TYR A 76 -1.27 -2.40 -15.65
C TYR A 76 -1.95 -3.25 -14.58
N ARG A 77 -2.61 -2.62 -13.59
CA ARG A 77 -3.39 -3.29 -12.52
C ARG A 77 -2.72 -4.54 -11.93
N ALA A 78 -1.42 -4.48 -11.61
CA ALA A 78 -0.58 -5.64 -11.25
C ALA A 78 -1.19 -6.55 -10.19
N SER A 79 -1.81 -5.97 -9.16
CA SER A 79 -2.42 -6.74 -8.07
C SER A 79 -3.59 -7.63 -8.49
N GLN A 80 -4.13 -7.41 -9.70
CA GLN A 80 -5.29 -8.11 -10.23
C GLN A 80 -4.90 -9.08 -11.36
N LEU A 81 -3.79 -8.84 -12.04
CA LEU A 81 -3.35 -9.64 -13.18
C LEU A 81 -2.87 -11.04 -12.75
N HIS A 82 -3.20 -12.02 -13.59
CA HIS A 82 -2.72 -13.41 -13.60
C HIS A 82 -1.90 -13.60 -14.87
N HIS A 83 -0.60 -13.90 -14.78
CA HIS A 83 0.25 -14.01 -15.97
C HIS A 83 0.01 -15.32 -16.72
N ASP A 84 -0.49 -16.33 -16.01
CA ASP A 84 -0.78 -17.65 -16.54
C ASP A 84 -2.01 -17.69 -17.45
N THR A 85 -3.06 -16.95 -17.08
CA THR A 85 -4.29 -16.84 -17.86
C THR A 85 -4.40 -15.54 -18.66
N GLY A 86 -3.60 -14.53 -18.33
CA GLY A 86 -3.75 -13.16 -18.85
C GLY A 86 -4.94 -12.39 -18.27
N GLU A 87 -5.67 -12.98 -17.32
CA GLU A 87 -6.91 -12.39 -16.81
C GLU A 87 -6.69 -11.41 -15.64
N TYR A 88 -7.60 -10.44 -15.53
CA TYR A 88 -7.61 -9.48 -14.43
C TYR A 88 -8.68 -9.86 -13.39
N ILE A 89 -8.26 -10.58 -12.35
CA ILE A 89 -9.12 -11.02 -11.25
C ILE A 89 -8.91 -10.08 -10.07
N LYS A 90 -9.96 -9.38 -9.65
CA LYS A 90 -9.89 -8.43 -8.53
C LYS A 90 -9.94 -9.20 -7.18
N PRO A 91 -8.85 -9.28 -6.41
CA PRO A 91 -8.86 -9.98 -5.14
C PRO A 91 -9.57 -9.17 -4.06
N THR A 92 -10.05 -9.85 -3.02
CA THR A 92 -10.55 -9.16 -1.82
C THR A 92 -9.38 -8.62 -0.99
N LEU A 93 -9.62 -7.62 -0.13
CA LEU A 93 -8.55 -7.07 0.69
C LEU A 93 -7.97 -8.13 1.65
N SER A 94 -8.80 -9.00 2.22
CA SER A 94 -8.36 -10.08 3.11
C SER A 94 -7.53 -11.16 2.41
N GLU A 95 -7.59 -11.23 1.08
CA GLU A 95 -6.89 -12.23 0.29
C GLU A 95 -5.42 -11.80 0.08
N ARG A 96 -4.54 -12.43 0.86
CA ARG A 96 -3.09 -12.15 0.86
C ARG A 96 -2.27 -13.11 0.00
N PHE A 97 -2.91 -14.18 -0.48
CA PHE A 97 -2.29 -15.18 -1.33
C PHE A 97 -3.15 -15.41 -2.56
N LYS A 98 -2.50 -15.74 -3.67
CA LYS A 98 -3.13 -16.13 -4.94
C LYS A 98 -2.66 -17.52 -5.33
N THR A 99 -3.40 -18.18 -6.19
CA THR A 99 -2.95 -19.39 -6.88
C THR A 99 -2.65 -19.01 -8.33
N ILE A 100 -1.41 -19.24 -8.77
CA ILE A 100 -0.89 -18.92 -10.10
C ILE A 100 -0.13 -20.16 -10.59
N GLU A 101 -0.48 -20.72 -11.74
CA GLU A 101 0.06 -21.99 -12.25
C GLU A 101 0.08 -23.11 -11.18
N GLY A 102 -0.98 -23.19 -10.36
CA GLY A 102 -1.07 -24.15 -9.26
C GLY A 102 -0.19 -23.84 -8.03
N CYS A 103 0.66 -22.81 -8.10
CA CYS A 103 1.53 -22.38 -7.00
C CYS A 103 0.85 -21.31 -6.14
N LYS A 104 0.96 -21.43 -4.81
CA LYS A 104 0.42 -20.43 -3.88
C LYS A 104 1.43 -19.30 -3.68
N VAL A 105 1.11 -18.10 -4.18
CA VAL A 105 2.00 -16.93 -4.15
C VAL A 105 1.48 -15.82 -3.26
N GLN A 106 2.37 -15.08 -2.60
CA GLN A 106 2.00 -13.93 -1.79
C GLN A 106 1.68 -12.74 -2.71
N ARG A 107 0.52 -12.12 -2.51
CA ARG A 107 -0.06 -11.12 -3.42
C ARG A 107 0.86 -9.93 -3.70
N ASP A 108 1.54 -9.38 -2.69
CA ASP A 108 2.39 -8.19 -2.85
C ASP A 108 3.71 -8.54 -3.53
N LEU A 109 4.34 -9.68 -3.16
CA LEU A 109 5.53 -10.21 -3.82
C LEU A 109 5.26 -10.52 -5.29
N TYR A 110 4.12 -11.13 -5.57
CA TYR A 110 3.71 -11.45 -6.94
C TYR A 110 3.42 -10.19 -7.76
N SER A 111 2.79 -9.17 -7.16
CA SER A 111 2.60 -7.87 -7.83
C SER A 111 3.95 -7.21 -8.16
N ALA A 112 4.92 -7.27 -7.24
CA ALA A 112 6.26 -6.76 -7.48
C ALA A 112 6.99 -7.57 -8.57
N PHE A 113 6.87 -8.89 -8.57
CA PHE A 113 7.38 -9.77 -9.62
C PHE A 113 6.86 -9.34 -10.99
N LEU A 114 5.54 -9.15 -11.13
CA LEU A 114 4.97 -8.66 -12.39
C LEU A 114 5.57 -7.32 -12.78
N ILE A 115 5.63 -6.35 -11.87
CA ILE A 115 6.17 -5.00 -12.17
C ILE A 115 7.65 -5.05 -12.58
N CYS A 116 8.43 -6.02 -12.11
CA CYS A 116 9.81 -6.20 -12.54
C CYS A 116 9.94 -6.78 -13.97
N HIS A 117 8.89 -7.38 -14.51
CA HIS A 117 8.85 -7.96 -15.86
C HIS A 117 7.92 -7.14 -16.75
N THR A 118 7.98 -5.81 -16.70
CA THR A 118 7.23 -4.94 -17.61
C THR A 118 7.73 -5.08 -19.04
N ASP A 119 6.82 -4.95 -20.01
CA ASP A 119 7.16 -4.75 -21.41
C ASP A 119 7.74 -3.34 -21.67
N ASP A 120 8.20 -3.10 -22.90
CA ASP A 120 8.75 -1.79 -23.31
C ASP A 120 7.72 -0.66 -23.22
N THR A 121 6.42 -0.99 -23.22
CA THR A 121 5.34 0.01 -23.12
C THR A 121 5.06 0.45 -21.69
N LEU A 122 5.56 -0.30 -20.69
CA LEU A 122 5.30 -0.08 -19.25
C LEU A 122 3.81 -0.15 -18.87
N THR A 123 2.99 -0.77 -19.72
CA THR A 123 1.53 -0.90 -19.50
C THR A 123 1.09 -2.33 -19.21
N ALA A 124 1.92 -3.33 -19.56
CA ALA A 124 1.66 -4.74 -19.31
C ALA A 124 2.96 -5.47 -18.97
N PRO A 125 2.89 -6.68 -18.38
CA PRO A 125 4.08 -7.51 -18.26
C PRO A 125 4.49 -8.12 -19.61
N ASP A 126 5.77 -8.39 -19.77
CA ASP A 126 6.26 -9.40 -20.70
C ASP A 126 5.88 -10.79 -20.17
N PHE A 127 4.81 -11.35 -20.72
CA PHE A 127 4.30 -12.67 -20.34
C PHE A 127 5.31 -13.79 -20.57
N LYS A 128 6.16 -13.69 -21.60
CA LYS A 128 7.16 -14.74 -21.89
C LYS A 128 8.23 -14.75 -20.82
N ALA A 129 8.72 -13.56 -20.45
CA ALA A 129 9.68 -13.42 -19.36
C ALA A 129 9.06 -13.88 -18.03
N CYS A 130 7.80 -13.50 -17.76
CA CYS A 130 7.09 -13.96 -16.57
C CYS A 130 7.04 -15.48 -16.47
N HIS A 131 6.61 -16.19 -17.51
CA HIS A 131 6.56 -17.66 -17.49
C HIS A 131 7.95 -18.30 -17.30
N LEU A 132 8.99 -17.72 -17.91
CA LEU A 132 10.34 -18.24 -17.80
C LEU A 132 10.91 -18.09 -16.37
N ASP A 133 10.68 -16.95 -15.73
CA ASP A 133 11.24 -16.64 -14.41
C ASP A 133 10.34 -17.02 -13.24
N PHE A 134 9.07 -17.36 -13.48
CA PHE A 134 8.10 -17.68 -12.44
C PHE A 134 8.54 -18.85 -11.52
N PRO A 135 9.08 -19.98 -12.03
CA PRO A 135 9.55 -21.07 -11.16
C PRO A 135 10.65 -20.61 -10.19
N HIS A 136 11.55 -19.73 -10.65
CA HIS A 136 12.60 -19.16 -9.81
C HIS A 136 12.03 -18.23 -8.73
N PHE A 137 11.08 -17.37 -9.12
CA PHE A 137 10.35 -16.51 -8.19
C PHE A 137 9.67 -17.32 -7.07
N VAL A 138 8.94 -18.39 -7.41
CA VAL A 138 8.25 -19.25 -6.44
C VAL A 138 9.24 -19.83 -5.43
N LYS A 139 10.40 -20.34 -5.88
CA LYS A 139 11.45 -20.86 -4.99
C LYS A 139 11.97 -19.80 -4.02
N MET A 140 12.22 -18.57 -4.49
CA MET A 140 12.69 -17.47 -3.65
C MET A 140 11.65 -17.04 -2.61
N GLN A 141 10.41 -16.90 -3.04
CA GLN A 141 9.27 -16.61 -2.18
C GLN A 141 9.14 -17.66 -1.06
N ASP A 142 9.14 -18.94 -1.43
CA ASP A 142 8.88 -20.01 -0.49
C ASP A 142 9.97 -20.08 0.57
N THR A 143 11.22 -19.91 0.15
CA THR A 143 12.37 -19.74 1.06
C THR A 143 12.14 -18.58 2.02
N LEU A 144 11.70 -17.43 1.53
CA LEU A 144 11.40 -16.26 2.37
C LEU A 144 10.28 -16.54 3.38
N ILE A 145 9.17 -17.13 2.93
CA ILE A 145 8.01 -17.44 3.78
C ILE A 145 8.38 -18.47 4.84
N LEU A 146 9.14 -19.51 4.48
CA LEU A 146 9.64 -20.51 5.43
C LEU A 146 10.54 -19.87 6.49
N ASN A 147 11.44 -18.97 6.11
CA ASN A 147 12.30 -18.25 7.05
C ASN A 147 11.49 -17.35 7.98
N LEU A 148 10.46 -16.65 7.48
CA LEU A 148 9.57 -15.85 8.32
C LEU A 148 8.84 -16.70 9.36
N LYS A 149 8.31 -17.85 8.94
CA LYS A 149 7.64 -18.82 9.83
C LYS A 149 8.60 -19.33 10.92
N LYS A 150 9.84 -19.69 10.56
CA LYS A 150 10.87 -20.13 11.52
C LYS A 150 11.17 -19.06 12.57
N CYS A 151 11.19 -17.79 12.17
CA CYS A 151 11.42 -16.66 13.07
C CYS A 151 10.18 -16.22 13.86
N GLY A 152 9.06 -16.96 13.80
CA GLY A 152 7.80 -16.59 14.46
C GLY A 152 7.16 -15.31 13.92
N ARG A 153 7.55 -14.85 12.73
CA ARG A 153 6.99 -13.67 12.08
C ARG A 153 5.92 -14.09 11.10
N THR A 154 4.70 -13.60 11.31
CA THR A 154 3.56 -13.93 10.44
C THR A 154 3.63 -13.20 9.10
N MET A 155 4.04 -11.92 9.07
CA MET A 155 4.24 -11.14 7.84
C MET A 155 5.30 -10.04 7.99
N LYS A 156 5.93 -9.62 6.89
CA LYS A 156 6.77 -8.41 6.87
C LYS A 156 5.89 -7.17 7.01
N SER A 157 6.42 -6.12 7.66
CA SER A 157 5.73 -4.83 7.81
C SER A 157 5.47 -4.11 6.48
N CYS A 158 6.12 -4.54 5.39
CA CYS A 158 5.93 -4.02 4.04
C CYS A 158 4.88 -4.78 3.22
N PHE A 159 4.36 -5.92 3.71
CA PHE A 159 3.21 -6.57 3.10
C PHE A 159 1.96 -5.78 3.48
N GLY A 160 1.06 -5.55 2.53
CA GLY A 160 -0.11 -4.70 2.71
C GLY A 160 -0.99 -5.18 3.86
N PHE A 161 -1.35 -4.25 4.76
CA PHE A 161 -2.26 -4.47 5.89
C PHE A 161 -3.67 -4.81 5.44
#